data_AF-A0A8T6PHL5-F1
#
_entry.id   AF-A0A8T6PHL5-F1
#
_cell.length_a   1.000
_cell.length_b   1.000
_cell.length_c   1.000
_cell.angle_alpha   90.00
_cell.angle_beta   90.00
_cell.angle_gamma   90.00
#
_symmetry.space_group_name_H-M   'P 1'
#
loop_
_entity.id
_entity.type
_entity.pdbx_description
1 polymer ?
#
loop_
_entity_poly.entity_id
_entity_poly.type
_entity_poly.pdbx_seq_one_letter_code
_entity_poly.pdbx_strand_id
1 'polypeptide(L)'
;LERANDVLNRAEDSVTSSELILSFLEGASVLIAVALGSAAIYGFRQTREVRRELDEQLKELRDEYRSQLDQVSGMLGNVELTRQNLLQAIHDVSILLLTDQEFRLNNYQEAYNFAEGVLEHDPSNLSALYIAGWMEANYLRGDEMLKKGIRHLEHAMQRATALGLDWPNVQAAYGVALRHLGMSLKERDDDGYKQLLFRAEGELRAALGKNPVLLGLNRESYWGALGGILRDTGRLDEAIQTYRDALKMTPGSSYPQGNLANLMLRKLSQVPAEERAALEAETLDAFRLTVQFAESELAEGPGNFYLLMDIAMAKTILLHTDSSQACIDDARMYFERGLALASSFQLEVSARGWQFLFDSCPQDWEVVQRELRDRLQAMENYLESTEK
;
A
#
# COMPACT_ATOMS: atom_id res chain seq x y z
N LEU A 1 -19.99 -37.27 2.34
CA LEU A 1 -20.44 -38.10 1.19
C LEU A 1 -20.62 -37.28 -0.09
N GLU A 2 -21.12 -36.04 -0.08
CA GLU A 2 -21.20 -35.24 -1.33
C GLU A 2 -19.86 -34.63 -1.79
N ARG A 3 -19.04 -34.06 -0.89
CA ARG A 3 -17.70 -33.53 -1.24
C ARG A 3 -16.61 -34.57 -1.57
N ALA A 4 -16.86 -35.85 -1.27
CA ALA A 4 -15.97 -36.94 -1.69
C ALA A 4 -16.34 -37.44 -3.10
N ASN A 5 -17.63 -37.39 -3.46
CA ASN A 5 -18.10 -37.68 -4.82
C ASN A 5 -17.78 -36.55 -5.81
N ASP A 6 -17.72 -35.28 -5.36
CA ASP A 6 -17.51 -34.14 -6.26
C ASP A 6 -16.05 -33.91 -6.68
N VAL A 7 -15.10 -34.52 -5.97
CA VAL A 7 -13.66 -34.52 -6.31
C VAL A 7 -13.30 -35.74 -7.17
N LEU A 8 -13.98 -36.87 -6.98
CA LEU A 8 -13.83 -38.05 -7.84
C LEU A 8 -14.51 -37.85 -9.20
N ASN A 9 -15.68 -37.21 -9.26
CA ASN A 9 -16.36 -36.86 -10.51
C ASN A 9 -15.66 -35.75 -11.33
N ARG A 10 -14.64 -35.06 -10.77
CA ARG A 10 -13.82 -34.07 -11.48
C ARG A 10 -12.41 -34.57 -11.80
N ALA A 11 -12.06 -35.79 -11.40
CA ALA A 11 -10.77 -36.40 -11.66
C ALA A 11 -10.83 -37.48 -12.76
N GLU A 12 -12.03 -37.86 -13.21
CA GLU A 12 -12.24 -38.91 -14.22
C GLU A 12 -12.56 -38.37 -15.63
N ASP A 13 -12.40 -37.06 -15.86
CA ASP A 13 -12.32 -36.46 -17.21
C ASP A 13 -10.87 -36.45 -17.76
N SER A 14 -9.93 -37.14 -17.10
CA SER A 14 -8.53 -37.26 -17.53
C SER A 14 -8.21 -38.52 -18.35
N VAL A 15 -9.21 -39.26 -18.85
CA VAL A 15 -8.98 -40.52 -19.59
C VAL A 15 -8.78 -40.31 -21.10
N THR A 16 -9.08 -39.14 -21.65
CA THR A 16 -8.98 -38.92 -23.10
C THR A 16 -7.56 -38.65 -23.61
N SER A 17 -6.55 -38.41 -22.77
CA SER A 17 -5.18 -38.20 -23.27
C SER A 17 -4.49 -39.51 -23.67
N SER A 18 -4.70 -40.59 -22.90
CA SER A 18 -4.09 -41.89 -23.20
C SER A 18 -4.77 -42.60 -24.36
N GLU A 19 -6.10 -42.51 -24.47
CA GLU A 19 -6.85 -43.06 -25.61
C GLU A 19 -6.57 -42.29 -26.91
N LEU A 20 -6.42 -40.96 -26.88
CA LEU A 20 -6.00 -40.17 -28.05
C LEU A 20 -4.56 -40.47 -28.49
N ILE A 21 -3.63 -40.70 -27.55
CA ILE A 21 -2.25 -41.08 -27.87
C ILE A 21 -2.22 -42.51 -28.43
N LEU A 22 -3.00 -43.44 -27.88
CA LEU A 22 -3.12 -44.81 -28.38
C LEU A 22 -3.79 -44.84 -29.77
N SER A 23 -4.87 -44.09 -30.00
CA SER A 23 -5.52 -44.01 -31.31
C SER A 23 -4.64 -43.30 -32.35
N PHE A 24 -3.84 -42.30 -31.94
CA PHE A 24 -2.84 -41.65 -32.77
C PHE A 24 -1.69 -42.59 -33.14
N LEU A 25 -1.21 -43.40 -32.19
CA LEU A 25 -0.18 -44.42 -32.43
C LEU A 25 -0.70 -45.57 -33.31
N GLU A 26 -1.95 -45.99 -33.14
CA GLU A 26 -2.62 -46.95 -34.01
C GLU A 26 -2.77 -46.38 -35.43
N GLY A 27 -3.21 -45.13 -35.59
CA GLY A 27 -3.28 -44.43 -36.89
C GLY A 27 -1.91 -44.22 -37.55
N ALA A 28 -0.88 -43.87 -36.78
CA ALA A 28 0.50 -43.76 -37.25
C ALA A 28 1.08 -45.12 -37.67
N SER A 29 0.71 -46.21 -36.98
CA SER A 29 1.14 -47.57 -37.34
C SER A 29 0.51 -48.05 -38.66
N VAL A 30 -0.75 -47.67 -38.93
CA VAL A 30 -1.41 -47.92 -40.21
C VAL A 30 -0.76 -47.09 -41.32
N LEU A 31 -0.43 -45.83 -41.08
CA LEU A 31 0.28 -44.98 -42.04
C LEU A 31 1.69 -45.49 -42.37
N ILE A 32 2.43 -45.99 -41.37
CA ILE A 32 3.75 -46.61 -41.57
C ILE A 32 3.60 -47.96 -42.30
N ALA A 33 2.57 -48.75 -42.01
CA ALA A 33 2.30 -50.00 -42.72
C ALA A 33 1.87 -49.77 -44.18
N VAL A 34 1.09 -48.72 -44.46
CA VAL A 34 0.73 -48.30 -45.81
C VAL A 34 1.95 -47.74 -46.55
N ALA A 35 2.79 -46.93 -45.90
CA ALA A 35 4.03 -46.40 -46.48
C ALA A 35 5.09 -47.48 -46.76
N LEU A 36 5.24 -48.46 -45.85
CA LEU A 36 6.15 -49.60 -46.03
C LEU A 36 5.61 -50.61 -47.04
N GLY A 37 4.31 -50.88 -47.02
CA GLY A 37 3.63 -51.76 -47.97
C GLY A 37 3.65 -51.20 -49.39
N SER A 38 3.47 -49.88 -49.54
CA SER A 38 3.61 -49.21 -50.83
C SER A 38 5.06 -49.16 -51.28
N ALA A 39 6.05 -48.83 -50.43
CA ALA A 39 7.47 -48.86 -50.79
C ALA A 39 7.98 -50.25 -51.25
N ALA A 40 7.49 -51.34 -50.66
CA ALA A 40 7.84 -52.71 -51.06
C ALA A 40 7.21 -53.14 -52.39
N ILE A 41 6.02 -52.61 -52.74
CA ILE A 41 5.35 -52.87 -54.02
C ILE A 41 5.87 -51.93 -55.13
N TYR A 42 6.40 -50.74 -54.76
CA TYR A 42 6.76 -49.66 -55.70
C TYR A 42 8.16 -49.69 -56.29
N GLY A 43 8.97 -50.70 -55.99
CA GLY A 43 10.25 -50.90 -56.67
C GLY A 43 10.15 -51.09 -58.20
N PHE A 44 8.94 -51.10 -58.79
CA PHE A 44 8.79 -51.52 -60.18
C PHE A 44 7.89 -50.74 -61.15
N ARG A 45 7.08 -49.71 -60.81
CA ARG A 45 6.24 -49.06 -61.85
C ARG A 45 6.04 -47.55 -61.70
N GLN A 46 6.43 -46.81 -62.75
CA GLN A 46 5.96 -45.45 -63.02
C GLN A 46 4.42 -45.42 -63.07
N THR A 47 3.76 -44.46 -62.43
CA THR A 47 2.43 -43.95 -62.84
C THR A 47 2.00 -42.72 -62.01
N ARG A 48 1.45 -41.70 -62.69
CA ARG A 48 0.83 -40.51 -62.08
C ARG A 48 -0.46 -40.82 -61.32
N GLU A 49 -1.13 -41.92 -61.63
CA GLU A 49 -2.42 -42.32 -61.05
C GLU A 49 -2.30 -42.71 -59.57
N VAL A 50 -1.28 -43.48 -59.20
CA VAL A 50 -1.06 -43.83 -57.79
C VAL A 50 -0.68 -42.61 -56.96
N ARG A 51 0.03 -41.65 -57.53
CA ARG A 51 0.30 -40.37 -56.85
C ARG A 51 -0.99 -39.61 -56.58
N ARG A 52 -1.93 -39.64 -57.52
CA ARG A 52 -3.26 -39.02 -57.40
C ARG A 52 -4.10 -39.72 -56.33
N GLU A 53 -4.08 -41.05 -56.29
CA GLU A 53 -4.83 -41.85 -55.33
C GLU A 53 -4.24 -41.74 -53.91
N LEU A 54 -2.91 -41.67 -53.80
CA LEU A 54 -2.24 -41.35 -52.54
C LEU A 54 -2.55 -39.92 -52.08
N ASP A 55 -2.59 -38.95 -52.99
CA ASP A 55 -2.98 -37.56 -52.68
C ASP A 55 -4.46 -37.46 -52.26
N GLU A 56 -5.35 -38.24 -52.86
CA GLU A 56 -6.78 -38.32 -52.47
C GLU A 56 -6.94 -38.96 -51.08
N GLN A 57 -6.29 -40.10 -50.81
CA GLN A 57 -6.32 -40.74 -49.49
C GLN A 57 -5.69 -39.87 -48.39
N LEU A 58 -4.57 -39.20 -48.69
CA LEU A 58 -3.94 -38.25 -47.76
C LEU A 58 -4.81 -37.01 -47.51
N LYS A 59 -5.65 -36.62 -48.47
CA LYS A 59 -6.58 -35.50 -48.32
C LYS A 59 -7.79 -35.89 -47.49
N GLU A 60 -8.39 -37.06 -47.74
CA GLU A 60 -9.49 -37.59 -46.92
C GLU A 60 -9.05 -37.77 -45.46
N LEU A 61 -7.88 -38.36 -45.23
CA LEU A 61 -7.33 -38.52 -43.89
C LEU A 61 -7.04 -37.16 -43.23
N ARG A 62 -6.54 -36.17 -43.98
CA ARG A 62 -6.31 -34.82 -43.45
C ARG A 62 -7.62 -34.13 -43.08
N ASP A 63 -8.66 -34.28 -43.89
CA ASP A 63 -9.96 -33.67 -43.65
C ASP A 63 -10.71 -34.35 -42.48
N GLU A 64 -10.57 -35.68 -42.32
CA GLU A 64 -11.11 -36.46 -41.20
C GLU A 64 -10.49 -36.06 -39.86
N TYR A 65 -9.17 -35.89 -39.79
CA TYR A 65 -8.45 -35.56 -38.55
C TYR A 65 -8.29 -34.05 -38.32
N ARG A 66 -8.74 -33.19 -39.26
CA ARG A 66 -8.56 -31.73 -39.19
C ARG A 66 -9.13 -31.11 -37.91
N SER A 67 -10.35 -31.50 -37.55
CA SER A 67 -11.02 -30.98 -36.36
C SER A 67 -10.30 -31.36 -35.06
N GLN A 68 -9.67 -32.53 -35.01
CA GLN A 68 -8.91 -32.98 -33.84
C GLN A 68 -7.56 -32.26 -33.76
N LEU A 69 -6.89 -32.04 -34.90
CA LEU A 69 -5.66 -31.24 -34.98
C LEU A 69 -5.91 -29.77 -34.58
N ASP A 70 -7.03 -29.18 -35.02
CA ASP A 70 -7.41 -27.82 -34.65
C ASP A 70 -7.74 -27.71 -33.15
N GLN A 71 -8.40 -28.72 -32.56
CA GLN A 71 -8.64 -28.78 -31.11
C GLN A 71 -7.35 -28.91 -30.29
N VAL A 72 -6.44 -29.80 -30.70
CA VAL A 72 -5.14 -29.98 -30.01
C VAL A 72 -4.27 -28.74 -30.16
N SER A 73 -4.25 -28.11 -31.33
CA SER A 73 -3.56 -26.83 -31.56
C SER A 73 -4.16 -25.71 -30.70
N GLY A 74 -5.50 -25.65 -30.59
CA GLY A 74 -6.20 -24.72 -29.70
C GLY A 74 -5.89 -24.95 -28.23
N MET A 75 -5.85 -26.21 -27.77
CA MET A 75 -5.47 -26.57 -26.40
C MET A 75 -4.00 -26.23 -26.11
N LEU A 76 -3.08 -26.54 -27.02
CA LEU A 76 -1.66 -26.17 -26.91
C LEU A 76 -1.47 -24.65 -26.90
N GLY A 77 -2.21 -23.92 -27.74
CA GLY A 77 -2.23 -22.46 -27.75
C GLY A 77 -2.73 -21.89 -26.43
N ASN A 78 -3.79 -22.46 -25.86
CA ASN A 78 -4.31 -22.07 -24.54
C ASN A 78 -3.33 -22.39 -23.41
N VAL A 79 -2.63 -23.53 -23.46
CA VAL A 79 -1.61 -23.91 -22.47
C VAL A 79 -0.40 -22.99 -22.57
N GLU A 80 0.09 -22.68 -23.77
CA GLU A 80 1.22 -21.76 -23.94
C GLU A 80 0.85 -20.34 -23.54
N LEU A 81 -0.36 -19.87 -23.88
CA LEU A 81 -0.88 -18.58 -23.42
C LEU A 81 -0.98 -18.56 -21.88
N THR A 82 -1.49 -19.63 -21.27
CA THR A 82 -1.56 -19.76 -19.80
C THR A 82 -0.17 -19.76 -19.17
N ARG A 83 0.80 -20.46 -19.78
CA ARG A 83 2.20 -20.49 -19.35
C ARG A 83 2.83 -19.10 -19.42
N GLN A 84 2.63 -18.39 -20.52
CA GLN A 84 3.12 -17.02 -20.70
C GLN A 84 2.49 -16.07 -19.67
N ASN A 85 1.17 -16.13 -19.48
CA ASN A 85 0.47 -15.35 -18.46
C ASN A 85 0.98 -15.64 -17.04
N LEU A 86 1.25 -16.91 -16.72
CA LEU A 86 1.81 -17.30 -15.43
C LEU A 86 3.24 -16.79 -15.24
N LEU A 87 4.09 -16.92 -16.27
CA LEU A 87 5.46 -16.38 -16.23
C LEU A 87 5.46 -14.86 -16.04
N GLN A 88 4.55 -14.16 -16.71
CA GLN A 88 4.37 -12.72 -16.53
C GLN A 88 3.89 -12.39 -15.12
N ALA A 89 2.88 -13.09 -14.60
CA ALA A 89 2.40 -12.88 -13.23
C ALA A 89 3.51 -13.12 -12.18
N ILE A 90 4.35 -14.14 -12.37
CA ILE A 90 5.51 -14.41 -11.51
C ILE A 90 6.54 -13.27 -11.60
N HIS A 91 6.79 -12.77 -12.80
CA HIS A 91 7.69 -11.64 -13.02
C HIS A 91 7.16 -10.38 -12.32
N ASP A 92 5.90 -10.02 -12.52
CA ASP A 92 5.27 -8.85 -11.92
C ASP A 92 5.29 -8.93 -10.39
N VAL A 93 4.92 -10.08 -9.82
CA VAL A 93 5.01 -10.31 -8.37
C VAL A 93 6.44 -10.17 -7.87
N SER A 94 7.43 -10.65 -8.62
CA SER A 94 8.84 -10.51 -8.25
C SER A 94 9.28 -9.04 -8.22
N ILE A 95 8.85 -8.23 -9.20
CA ILE A 95 9.12 -6.79 -9.21
C ILE A 95 8.43 -6.09 -8.03
N LEU A 96 7.17 -6.42 -7.74
CA LEU A 96 6.45 -5.80 -6.62
C LEU A 96 7.04 -6.20 -5.24
N LEU A 97 7.65 -7.38 -5.12
CA LEU A 97 8.43 -7.75 -3.92
C LEU A 97 9.69 -6.89 -3.80
N LEU A 98 10.37 -6.56 -4.91
CA LEU A 98 11.48 -5.61 -4.91
C LEU A 98 11.01 -4.20 -4.58
N THR A 99 9.84 -3.76 -5.08
CA THR A 99 9.22 -2.49 -4.67
C THR A 99 9.08 -2.40 -3.16
N ASP A 100 8.51 -3.43 -2.52
CA ASP A 100 8.31 -3.50 -1.07
C ASP A 100 9.65 -3.54 -0.29
N GLN A 101 10.69 -4.15 -0.86
CA GLN A 101 12.04 -4.10 -0.29
C GLN A 101 12.64 -2.69 -0.33
N GLU A 102 12.64 -2.04 -1.50
CA GLU A 102 13.16 -0.68 -1.66
C GLU A 102 12.38 0.33 -0.81
N PHE A 103 11.07 0.14 -0.69
CA PHE A 103 10.21 0.95 0.16
C PHE A 103 10.64 0.89 1.62
N ARG A 104 10.93 -0.32 2.15
CA ARG A 104 11.45 -0.49 3.52
C ARG A 104 12.81 0.14 3.73
N LEU A 105 13.61 0.28 2.67
CA LEU A 105 14.90 0.97 2.70
C LEU A 105 14.75 2.50 2.60
N ASN A 106 13.53 3.02 2.53
CA ASN A 106 13.21 4.43 2.28
C ASN A 106 13.62 4.94 0.89
N ASN A 107 13.89 4.03 -0.05
CA ASN A 107 14.18 4.37 -1.46
C ASN A 107 12.87 4.52 -2.23
N TYR A 108 12.05 5.50 -1.83
CA TYR A 108 10.68 5.65 -2.31
C TYR A 108 10.57 5.88 -3.81
N GLN A 109 11.54 6.58 -4.42
CA GLN A 109 11.53 6.83 -5.86
C GLN A 109 11.82 5.54 -6.64
N GLU A 110 12.83 4.78 -6.23
CA GLU A 110 13.20 3.50 -6.85
C GLU A 110 12.11 2.46 -6.68
N ALA A 111 11.54 2.34 -5.48
CA ALA A 111 10.40 1.50 -5.19
C ALA A 111 9.22 1.82 -6.14
N TYR A 112 8.95 3.10 -6.35
CA TYR A 112 7.89 3.55 -7.25
C TYR A 112 8.21 3.21 -8.72
N ASN A 113 9.45 3.42 -9.17
CA ASN A 113 9.87 3.10 -10.55
C ASN A 113 9.64 1.62 -10.86
N PHE A 114 9.84 0.72 -9.90
CA PHE A 114 9.52 -0.70 -10.05
C PHE A 114 8.02 -0.95 -10.24
N ALA A 115 7.16 -0.32 -9.42
CA ALA A 115 5.71 -0.44 -9.56
C ALA A 115 5.21 0.17 -10.88
N GLU A 116 5.77 1.31 -11.30
CA GLU A 116 5.46 1.95 -12.58
C GLU A 116 5.88 1.08 -13.76
N GLY A 117 7.04 0.42 -13.70
CA GLY A 117 7.47 -0.53 -14.74
C GLY A 117 6.51 -1.70 -14.94
N VAL A 118 5.85 -2.17 -13.88
CA VAL A 118 4.76 -3.17 -14.02
C VAL A 118 3.56 -2.55 -14.75
N LEU A 119 3.18 -1.31 -14.42
CA LEU A 119 2.07 -0.61 -15.06
C LEU A 119 2.33 -0.24 -16.53
N GLU A 120 3.57 -0.06 -16.94
CA GLU A 120 3.93 0.16 -18.35
C GLU A 120 3.58 -1.05 -19.24
N HIS A 121 3.66 -2.26 -18.69
CA HIS A 121 3.38 -3.51 -19.41
C HIS A 121 1.98 -4.06 -19.13
N ASP A 122 1.48 -3.96 -17.90
CA ASP A 122 0.10 -4.26 -17.50
C ASP A 122 -0.52 -3.07 -16.75
N PRO A 123 -1.12 -2.11 -17.48
CA PRO A 123 -1.77 -0.93 -16.89
C PRO A 123 -2.97 -1.27 -15.98
N SER A 124 -3.42 -2.52 -15.98
CA SER A 124 -4.57 -3.00 -15.20
C SER A 124 -4.15 -3.85 -14.00
N ASN A 125 -2.85 -4.01 -13.76
CA ASN A 125 -2.32 -4.79 -12.64
C ASN A 125 -2.77 -4.18 -11.31
N LEU A 126 -3.66 -4.90 -10.62
CA LEU A 126 -4.31 -4.44 -9.39
C LEU A 126 -3.32 -4.06 -8.29
N SER A 127 -2.30 -4.90 -8.07
CA SER A 127 -1.31 -4.69 -7.02
C SER A 127 -0.40 -3.52 -7.35
N ALA A 128 0.03 -3.39 -8.60
CA ALA A 128 0.84 -2.27 -9.05
C ALA A 128 0.08 -0.94 -8.98
N LEU A 129 -1.20 -0.91 -9.38
CA LEU A 129 -2.06 0.28 -9.27
C LEU A 129 -2.22 0.71 -7.81
N TYR A 130 -2.46 -0.24 -6.90
CA TYR A 130 -2.55 0.05 -5.47
C TYR A 130 -1.23 0.59 -4.91
N ILE A 131 -0.11 -0.07 -5.22
CA ILE A 131 1.21 0.32 -4.71
C ILE A 131 1.66 1.68 -5.26
N ALA A 132 1.63 1.86 -6.59
CA ALA A 132 1.95 3.12 -7.21
C ALA A 132 1.04 4.24 -6.69
N GLY A 133 -0.27 3.99 -6.67
CA GLY A 133 -1.25 4.98 -6.23
C GLY A 133 -1.08 5.41 -4.77
N TRP A 134 -0.78 4.46 -3.88
CA TRP A 134 -0.47 4.74 -2.49
C TRP A 134 0.84 5.55 -2.39
N MET A 135 1.90 5.19 -3.13
CA MET A 135 3.20 5.88 -3.05
C MET A 135 3.17 7.30 -3.60
N GLU A 136 2.51 7.48 -4.74
CA GLU A 136 2.25 8.78 -5.36
C GLU A 136 1.52 9.73 -4.42
N ALA A 137 0.61 9.22 -3.60
CA ALA A 137 -0.19 10.01 -2.67
C ALA A 137 0.52 10.32 -1.33
N ASN A 138 1.55 9.55 -0.95
CA ASN A 138 2.15 9.62 0.39
C ASN A 138 3.62 10.05 0.42
N TYR A 139 4.42 9.66 -0.58
CA TYR A 139 5.88 9.88 -0.56
C TYR A 139 6.41 10.64 -1.76
N LEU A 140 5.71 10.65 -2.89
CA LEU A 140 6.13 11.43 -4.04
C LEU A 140 5.59 12.86 -3.96
N ARG A 141 6.41 13.83 -4.39
CA ARG A 141 6.11 15.25 -4.23
C ARG A 141 5.35 15.81 -5.43
N GLY A 142 4.43 16.75 -5.13
CA GLY A 142 3.74 17.60 -6.11
C GLY A 142 2.26 17.22 -6.32
N ASP A 143 1.43 18.24 -6.54
CA ASP A 143 -0.02 18.07 -6.73
C ASP A 143 -0.35 17.13 -7.89
N GLU A 144 0.46 17.13 -8.94
CA GLU A 144 0.27 16.24 -10.09
C GLU A 144 0.54 14.77 -9.76
N MET A 145 1.54 14.48 -8.91
CA MET A 145 1.78 13.12 -8.42
C MET A 145 0.64 12.67 -7.52
N LEU A 146 0.18 13.53 -6.61
CA LEU A 146 -0.96 13.22 -5.75
C LEU A 146 -2.24 12.93 -6.56
N LYS A 147 -2.54 13.73 -7.58
CA LYS A 147 -3.66 13.48 -8.50
C LYS A 147 -3.47 12.21 -9.31
N LYS A 148 -2.24 11.87 -9.70
CA LYS A 148 -1.92 10.59 -10.36
C LYS A 148 -2.20 9.42 -9.44
N GLY A 149 -1.80 9.53 -8.17
CA GLY A 149 -2.08 8.54 -7.13
C GLY A 149 -3.56 8.26 -6.94
N ILE A 150 -4.36 9.33 -6.87
CA ILE A 150 -5.82 9.24 -6.80
C ILE A 150 -6.39 8.50 -8.01
N ARG A 151 -5.94 8.81 -9.23
CA ARG A 151 -6.39 8.11 -10.45
C ARG A 151 -6.03 6.62 -10.44
N HIS A 152 -4.82 6.26 -10.00
CA HIS A 152 -4.42 4.86 -9.89
C HIS A 152 -5.25 4.10 -8.85
N LEU A 153 -5.52 4.70 -7.69
CA LEU A 153 -6.37 4.10 -6.66
C LEU A 153 -7.83 3.94 -7.12
N GLU A 154 -8.38 4.92 -7.84
CA GLU A 154 -9.71 4.81 -8.47
C GLU A 154 -9.75 3.66 -9.48
N HIS A 155 -8.72 3.55 -10.33
CA HIS A 155 -8.64 2.48 -11.31
C HIS A 155 -8.56 1.10 -10.63
N ALA A 156 -7.74 0.97 -9.58
CA ALA A 156 -7.66 -0.25 -8.77
C ALA A 156 -9.02 -0.62 -8.16
N MET A 157 -9.76 0.35 -7.59
CA MET A 157 -11.09 0.12 -7.02
C MET A 157 -12.10 -0.34 -8.07
N GLN A 158 -12.14 0.31 -9.23
CA GLN A 158 -13.02 -0.04 -10.34
C GLN A 158 -12.72 -1.45 -10.84
N ARG A 159 -11.44 -1.78 -11.00
CA ARG A 159 -10.99 -3.09 -11.47
C ARG A 159 -11.29 -4.20 -10.45
N ALA A 160 -11.07 -3.95 -9.16
CA ALA A 160 -11.41 -4.88 -8.09
C ALA A 160 -12.92 -5.17 -8.09
N THR A 161 -13.74 -4.12 -8.21
CA THR A 161 -15.20 -4.25 -8.32
C THR A 161 -15.61 -5.06 -9.55
N ALA A 162 -15.02 -4.80 -10.72
CA ALA A 162 -15.30 -5.55 -11.95
C ALA A 162 -14.93 -7.04 -11.86
N LEU A 163 -14.00 -7.39 -10.98
CA LEU A 163 -13.61 -8.78 -10.68
C LEU A 163 -14.43 -9.40 -9.52
N GLY A 164 -15.35 -8.65 -8.91
CA GLY A 164 -16.08 -9.09 -7.73
C GLY A 164 -15.23 -9.24 -6.47
N LEU A 165 -14.08 -8.55 -6.41
CA LEU A 165 -13.18 -8.54 -5.27
C LEU A 165 -13.56 -7.43 -4.29
N ASP A 166 -13.91 -7.78 -3.06
CA ASP A 166 -14.03 -6.81 -1.97
C ASP A 166 -12.64 -6.50 -1.41
N TRP A 167 -12.08 -5.35 -1.79
CA TRP A 167 -10.73 -4.96 -1.42
C TRP A 167 -10.68 -3.62 -0.65
N PRO A 168 -11.03 -3.64 0.65
CA PRO A 168 -11.18 -2.43 1.44
C PRO A 168 -9.86 -1.65 1.65
N ASN A 169 -8.68 -2.28 1.49
CA ASN A 169 -7.40 -1.57 1.56
C ASN A 169 -7.27 -0.48 0.49
N VAL A 170 -7.69 -0.74 -0.76
CA VAL A 170 -7.62 0.27 -1.83
C VAL A 170 -8.57 1.43 -1.53
N GLN A 171 -9.76 1.12 -1.01
CA GLN A 171 -10.73 2.13 -0.58
C GLN A 171 -10.19 2.99 0.57
N ALA A 172 -9.55 2.38 1.56
CA ALA A 172 -8.92 3.10 2.66
C ALA A 172 -7.75 3.99 2.17
N ALA A 173 -6.88 3.46 1.31
CA ALA A 173 -5.80 4.22 0.69
C ALA A 173 -6.32 5.41 -0.13
N TYR A 174 -7.44 5.23 -0.85
CA TYR A 174 -8.10 6.31 -1.56
C TYR A 174 -8.58 7.41 -0.61
N GLY A 175 -9.20 7.05 0.52
CA GLY A 175 -9.55 8.00 1.57
C GLY A 175 -8.35 8.79 2.11
N VAL A 176 -7.21 8.13 2.33
CA VAL A 176 -5.95 8.81 2.73
C VAL A 176 -5.50 9.80 1.66
N ALA A 177 -5.50 9.39 0.39
CA ALA A 177 -5.09 10.26 -0.72
C ALA A 177 -6.00 11.50 -0.86
N LEU A 178 -7.31 11.35 -0.66
CA LEU A 178 -8.25 12.48 -0.63
C LEU A 178 -7.97 13.45 0.52
N ARG A 179 -7.64 12.94 1.71
CA ARG A 179 -7.22 13.79 2.84
C ARG A 179 -5.96 14.56 2.49
N HIS A 180 -4.97 13.90 1.89
CA HIS A 180 -3.72 14.53 1.48
C HIS A 180 -3.96 15.63 0.44
N LEU A 181 -4.86 15.40 -0.51
CA LEU A 181 -5.27 16.42 -1.49
C LEU A 181 -5.94 17.61 -0.82
N GLY A 182 -6.81 17.37 0.16
CA GLY A 182 -7.37 18.44 0.99
C GLY A 182 -6.26 19.25 1.66
N MET A 183 -5.29 18.58 2.29
CA MET A 183 -4.19 19.24 2.99
C MET A 183 -3.23 20.03 2.08
N SER A 184 -3.20 19.74 0.77
CA SER A 184 -2.39 20.48 -0.21
C SER A 184 -3.08 21.74 -0.76
N LEU A 185 -4.38 21.91 -0.52
CA LEU A 185 -5.09 23.13 -0.89
C LEU A 185 -4.57 24.35 -0.13
N LYS A 186 -4.42 25.48 -0.84
CA LYS A 186 -3.87 26.73 -0.30
C LYS A 186 -4.72 27.32 0.83
N GLU A 187 -6.04 27.18 0.74
CA GLU A 187 -6.98 27.69 1.74
C GLU A 187 -7.73 26.51 2.38
N ARG A 188 -7.55 26.34 3.69
CA ARG A 188 -8.16 25.25 4.48
C ARG A 188 -9.58 25.55 4.95
N ASP A 189 -10.09 26.72 4.60
CA ASP A 189 -11.48 27.12 4.90
C ASP A 189 -12.41 26.98 3.69
N ASP A 190 -11.86 26.68 2.51
CA ASP A 190 -12.61 26.52 1.27
C ASP A 190 -13.55 25.31 1.34
N ASP A 191 -14.67 25.39 0.63
CA ASP A 191 -15.65 24.31 0.53
C ASP A 191 -15.01 23.06 -0.07
N GLY A 192 -14.01 23.22 -0.95
CA GLY A 192 -13.24 22.11 -1.51
C GLY A 192 -12.48 21.29 -0.46
N TYR A 193 -11.84 21.94 0.52
CA TYR A 193 -11.14 21.25 1.61
C TYR A 193 -12.11 20.41 2.45
N LYS A 194 -13.22 21.02 2.87
CA LYS A 194 -14.23 20.35 3.70
C LYS A 194 -14.88 19.18 2.97
N GLN A 195 -15.17 19.34 1.68
CA GLN A 195 -15.71 18.27 0.84
C GLN A 195 -14.73 17.09 0.72
N LEU A 196 -13.45 17.37 0.51
CA LEU A 196 -12.42 16.33 0.43
C LEU A 196 -12.27 15.57 1.75
N LEU A 197 -12.25 16.27 2.88
CA LEU A 197 -12.20 15.63 4.19
C LEU A 197 -13.45 14.80 4.51
N PHE A 198 -14.63 15.30 4.18
CA PHE A 198 -15.88 14.56 4.37
C PHE A 198 -15.90 13.29 3.52
N ARG A 199 -15.45 13.37 2.26
CA ARG A 199 -15.32 12.21 1.39
C ARG A 199 -14.28 11.23 1.92
N ALA A 200 -13.10 11.71 2.30
CA ALA A 200 -12.04 10.91 2.88
C ALA A 200 -12.50 10.13 4.13
N GLU A 201 -13.23 10.81 5.03
CA GLU A 201 -13.81 10.19 6.21
C GLU A 201 -14.79 9.07 5.84
N GLY A 202 -15.68 9.33 4.88
CA GLY A 202 -16.65 8.34 4.40
C GLY A 202 -15.99 7.08 3.87
N GLU A 203 -14.96 7.23 3.04
CA GLU A 203 -14.22 6.09 2.47
C GLU A 203 -13.48 5.29 3.53
N LEU A 204 -12.82 5.95 4.48
CA LEU A 204 -12.12 5.28 5.58
C LEU A 204 -13.09 4.54 6.51
N ARG A 205 -14.23 5.15 6.87
CA ARG A 205 -15.25 4.48 7.68
C ARG A 205 -15.86 3.28 6.96
N ALA A 206 -16.14 3.41 5.66
CA ALA A 206 -16.67 2.31 4.87
C ALA A 206 -15.69 1.13 4.81
N ALA A 207 -14.41 1.41 4.56
CA ALA A 207 -13.36 0.41 4.55
C ALA A 207 -13.17 -0.26 5.93
N LEU A 208 -13.08 0.53 7.00
CA LEU A 208 -12.91 0.04 8.38
C LEU A 208 -14.14 -0.73 8.88
N GLY A 209 -15.33 -0.38 8.39
CA GLY A 209 -16.57 -1.12 8.67
C GLY A 209 -16.58 -2.52 8.05
N LYS A 210 -15.92 -2.71 6.91
CA LYS A 210 -15.72 -4.03 6.29
C LYS A 210 -14.61 -4.82 6.98
N ASN A 211 -13.52 -4.14 7.34
CA ASN A 211 -12.39 -4.75 8.02
C ASN A 211 -11.75 -3.75 9.01
N PRO A 212 -11.87 -3.96 10.33
CA PRO A 212 -11.33 -3.03 11.32
C PRO A 212 -9.82 -3.20 11.54
N VAL A 213 -9.16 -4.21 10.97
CA VAL A 213 -7.72 -4.46 11.16
C VAL A 213 -6.87 -4.01 9.98
N LEU A 214 -7.38 -3.11 9.14
CA LEU A 214 -6.70 -2.66 7.92
C LEU A 214 -5.44 -1.85 8.22
N LEU A 215 -4.36 -2.21 7.54
CA LEU A 215 -3.08 -1.51 7.57
C LEU A 215 -2.69 -1.02 6.17
N GLY A 216 -2.03 0.14 6.10
CA GLY A 216 -1.41 0.65 4.89
C GLY A 216 -0.13 -0.08 4.51
N LEU A 217 0.48 0.29 3.38
CA LEU A 217 1.78 -0.28 2.94
C LEU A 217 2.90 -0.03 3.96
N ASN A 218 2.84 1.11 4.64
CA ASN A 218 3.74 1.46 5.75
C ASN A 218 3.41 0.73 7.07
N ARG A 219 2.49 -0.23 7.07
CA ARG A 219 2.01 -0.97 8.25
C ARG A 219 1.31 -0.11 9.31
N GLU A 220 0.98 1.14 9.00
CA GLU A 220 0.17 1.97 9.89
C GLU A 220 -1.31 1.61 9.78
N SER A 221 -2.01 1.74 10.90
CA SER A 221 -3.46 1.51 10.97
C SER A 221 -4.24 2.63 10.28
N TYR A 222 -5.21 2.26 9.45
CA TYR A 222 -6.12 3.25 8.83
C TYR A 222 -7.04 3.96 9.85
N TRP A 223 -7.19 3.42 11.06
CA TRP A 223 -7.78 4.18 12.17
C TRP A 223 -6.97 5.44 12.48
N GLY A 224 -5.64 5.40 12.37
CA GLY A 224 -4.79 6.58 12.57
C GLY A 224 -5.05 7.68 11.54
N ALA A 225 -5.27 7.29 10.28
CA ALA A 225 -5.65 8.23 9.23
C ALA A 225 -7.03 8.86 9.49
N LEU A 226 -8.01 8.05 9.91
CA LEU A 226 -9.33 8.55 10.32
C LEU A 226 -9.23 9.51 11.51
N GLY A 227 -8.40 9.18 12.51
CA GLY A 227 -8.12 10.03 13.66
C GLY A 227 -7.52 11.38 13.24
N GLY A 228 -6.67 11.38 12.21
CA GLY A 228 -6.12 12.59 11.61
C GLY A 228 -7.21 13.49 11.01
N ILE A 229 -8.18 12.92 10.28
CA ILE A 229 -9.31 13.69 9.73
C ILE A 229 -10.17 14.27 10.85
N LEU A 230 -10.48 13.47 11.87
CA LEU A 230 -11.30 13.90 13.01
C LEU A 230 -10.63 15.01 13.81
N ARG A 231 -9.31 14.93 14.00
CA ARG A 231 -8.50 16.01 14.57
C ARG A 231 -8.61 17.28 13.72
N ASP A 232 -8.36 17.15 12.41
CA ASP A 232 -8.31 18.29 11.50
C ASP A 232 -9.69 18.97 11.36
N THR A 233 -10.78 18.23 11.62
CA THR A 233 -12.17 18.75 11.67
C THR A 233 -12.65 19.17 13.06
N GLY A 234 -11.78 19.12 14.09
CA GLY A 234 -12.09 19.58 15.44
C GLY A 234 -12.93 18.61 16.29
N ARG A 235 -13.21 17.39 15.83
CA ARG A 235 -13.96 16.36 16.55
C ARG A 235 -13.08 15.63 17.56
N LEU A 236 -12.65 16.36 18.58
CA LEU A 236 -11.57 15.99 19.51
C LEU A 236 -11.80 14.65 20.22
N ASP A 237 -12.96 14.45 20.87
CA ASP A 237 -13.23 13.23 21.64
C ASP A 237 -13.27 11.98 20.75
N GLU A 238 -13.81 12.13 19.54
CA GLU A 238 -13.87 11.04 18.58
C GLU A 238 -12.49 10.73 17.99
N ALA A 239 -11.66 11.75 17.75
CA ALA A 239 -10.28 11.58 17.33
C ALA A 239 -9.47 10.82 18.41
N ILE A 240 -9.62 11.17 19.70
CA ILE A 240 -9.00 10.47 20.82
C ILE A 240 -9.39 8.98 20.82
N GLN A 241 -10.69 8.68 20.71
CA GLN A 241 -11.15 7.29 20.67
C GLN A 241 -10.61 6.55 19.44
N THR A 242 -10.58 7.23 18.30
CA THR A 242 -10.08 6.67 17.04
C THR A 242 -8.58 6.35 17.09
N TYR A 243 -7.76 7.22 17.69
CA TYR A 243 -6.34 6.93 17.91
C TYR A 243 -6.11 5.79 18.91
N ARG A 244 -6.97 5.65 19.93
CA ARG A 244 -6.96 4.46 20.80
C ARG A 244 -7.28 3.19 20.02
N ASP A 245 -8.20 3.24 19.05
CA ASP A 245 -8.48 2.10 18.16
C ASP A 245 -7.31 1.80 17.22
N ALA A 246 -6.61 2.83 16.74
CA ALA A 246 -5.36 2.65 15.99
C ALA A 246 -4.29 1.91 16.80
N LEU A 247 -4.10 2.28 18.07
CA LEU A 247 -3.14 1.62 18.97
C LEU A 247 -3.46 0.15 19.26
N LYS A 248 -4.74 -0.25 19.20
CA LYS A 248 -5.11 -1.68 19.31
C LYS A 248 -4.63 -2.48 18.10
N MET A 249 -4.58 -1.86 16.92
CA MET A 249 -4.18 -2.52 15.66
C MET A 249 -2.67 -2.53 15.48
N THR A 250 -2.01 -1.45 15.89
CA THR A 250 -0.55 -1.31 15.85
C THR A 250 -0.01 -0.99 17.26
N PRO A 251 0.03 -1.99 18.16
CA PRO A 251 0.58 -1.79 19.50
C PRO A 251 2.05 -1.38 19.40
N GLY A 252 2.44 -0.36 20.15
CA GLY A 252 3.82 0.14 20.14
C GLY A 252 4.15 1.11 19.00
N SER A 253 3.18 1.48 18.16
CA SER A 253 3.43 2.49 17.13
C SER A 253 3.47 3.90 17.71
N SER A 254 4.52 4.65 17.39
CA SER A 254 4.70 6.03 17.88
C SER A 254 3.68 7.00 17.25
N TYR A 255 3.33 6.80 15.99
CA TYR A 255 2.43 7.68 15.23
C TYR A 255 1.06 7.88 15.90
N PRO A 256 0.25 6.85 16.18
CA PRO A 256 -1.03 7.06 16.85
C PRO A 256 -0.87 7.46 18.33
N GLN A 257 0.21 7.03 19.00
CA GLN A 257 0.48 7.37 20.40
C GLN A 257 0.80 8.86 20.58
N GLY A 258 1.67 9.43 19.75
CA GLY A 258 2.00 10.85 19.76
C GLY A 258 0.80 11.74 19.44
N ASN A 259 0.00 11.36 18.43
CA ASN A 259 -1.24 12.09 18.13
C ASN A 259 -2.25 12.01 19.28
N LEU A 260 -2.40 10.85 19.93
CA LEU A 260 -3.23 10.71 21.13
C LEU A 260 -2.75 11.65 22.24
N ALA A 261 -1.45 11.66 22.56
CA ALA A 261 -0.88 12.52 23.59
C ALA A 261 -1.11 14.02 23.31
N ASN A 262 -0.91 14.44 22.06
CA ASN A 262 -1.16 15.81 21.61
C ASN A 262 -2.64 16.20 21.80
N LEU A 263 -3.58 15.33 21.44
CA LEU A 263 -5.01 15.60 21.61
C LEU A 263 -5.43 15.62 23.08
N MET A 264 -4.82 14.78 23.91
CA MET A 264 -5.05 14.80 25.35
C MET A 264 -4.55 16.09 25.98
N LEU A 265 -3.40 16.63 25.53
CA LEU A 265 -2.91 17.95 25.95
C LEU A 265 -3.90 19.06 25.55
N ARG A 266 -4.44 19.01 24.33
CA ARG A 266 -5.47 19.96 23.88
C ARG A 266 -6.77 19.83 24.68
N LYS A 267 -7.12 18.63 25.14
CA LYS A 267 -8.26 18.43 26.03
C LYS A 267 -7.96 18.97 27.43
N LEU A 268 -6.74 18.79 27.91
CA LEU A 268 -6.29 19.28 29.21
C LEU A 268 -6.43 20.80 29.35
N SER A 269 -6.16 21.56 28.28
CA SER A 269 -6.34 23.02 28.28
C SER A 269 -7.80 23.48 28.23
N GLN A 270 -8.75 22.57 28.02
CA GLN A 270 -10.18 22.87 27.94
C GLN A 270 -10.99 22.43 29.17
N VAL A 271 -10.42 21.62 30.06
CA VAL A 271 -11.14 21.09 31.23
C VAL A 271 -11.00 21.97 32.48
N PRO A 272 -12.01 22.00 33.37
CA PRO A 272 -11.93 22.68 34.66
C PRO A 272 -10.86 22.06 35.57
N ALA A 273 -10.40 22.83 36.56
CA ALA A 273 -9.34 22.43 37.50
C ALA A 273 -9.60 21.09 38.23
N GLU A 274 -10.87 20.75 38.47
CA GLU A 274 -11.28 19.54 39.19
C GLU A 274 -11.02 18.25 38.40
N GLU A 275 -11.13 18.29 37.07
CA GLU A 275 -10.87 17.15 36.17
C GLU A 275 -9.41 17.15 35.65
N ARG A 276 -8.71 18.26 35.86
CA ARG A 276 -7.39 18.53 35.28
C ARG A 276 -6.30 17.59 35.79
N ALA A 277 -6.26 17.29 37.08
CA ALA A 277 -5.15 16.52 37.66
C ALA A 277 -5.05 15.07 37.12
N ALA A 278 -6.20 14.39 36.98
CA ALA A 278 -6.22 13.02 36.44
C ALA A 278 -5.88 12.99 34.95
N LEU A 279 -6.44 13.92 34.18
CA LEU A 279 -6.15 14.05 32.75
C LEU A 279 -4.69 14.47 32.50
N GLU A 280 -4.12 15.31 33.35
CA GLU A 280 -2.71 15.70 33.30
C GLU A 280 -1.80 14.49 33.47
N ALA A 281 -2.05 13.65 34.48
CA ALA A 281 -1.28 12.42 34.68
C ALA A 281 -1.38 11.48 33.47
N GLU A 282 -2.60 11.23 32.96
CA GLU A 282 -2.81 10.38 31.77
C GLU A 282 -2.12 10.96 30.52
N THR A 283 -2.13 12.29 30.36
CA THR A 283 -1.48 12.99 29.24
C THR A 283 0.03 12.85 29.30
N LEU A 284 0.63 13.05 30.48
CA LEU A 284 2.07 12.89 30.67
C LEU A 284 2.52 11.44 30.47
N ASP A 285 1.74 10.46 30.93
CA ASP A 285 1.99 9.04 30.64
C ASP A 285 1.91 8.75 29.14
N ALA A 286 0.95 9.36 28.43
CA ALA A 286 0.85 9.21 26.98
C ALA A 286 2.11 9.75 26.27
N PHE A 287 2.66 10.89 26.70
CA PHE A 287 3.91 11.42 26.16
C PHE A 287 5.14 10.55 26.49
N ARG A 288 5.20 9.95 27.69
CA ARG A 288 6.27 8.98 28.03
C ARG A 288 6.23 7.77 27.09
N LEU A 289 5.03 7.25 26.81
CA LEU A 289 4.85 6.17 25.83
C LEU A 289 5.22 6.60 24.42
N THR A 290 4.92 7.84 24.02
CA THR A 290 5.37 8.39 22.72
C THR A 290 6.89 8.34 22.61
N VAL A 291 7.62 8.81 23.63
CA VAL A 291 9.09 8.74 23.65
C VAL A 291 9.56 7.29 23.53
N GLN A 292 9.01 6.38 24.34
CA GLN A 292 9.40 4.97 24.32
C GLN A 292 9.20 4.32 22.95
N PHE A 293 8.03 4.52 22.33
CA PHE A 293 7.71 3.93 21.03
C PHE A 293 8.56 4.56 19.92
N ALA A 294 8.70 5.88 19.91
CA ALA A 294 9.50 6.57 18.90
C ALA A 294 11.00 6.25 19.01
N GLU A 295 11.56 6.12 20.21
CA GLU A 295 12.95 5.68 20.40
C GLU A 295 13.16 4.23 19.93
N SER A 296 12.17 3.35 20.15
CA SER A 296 12.22 1.98 19.64
C SER A 296 12.20 1.94 18.11
N GLU A 297 11.31 2.69 17.47
CA GLU A 297 11.22 2.78 16.01
C GLU A 297 12.47 3.47 15.40
N LEU A 298 13.04 4.46 16.10
CA LEU A 298 14.25 5.17 15.67
C LEU A 298 15.48 4.25 15.63
N ALA A 299 15.49 3.15 16.42
CA ALA A 299 16.57 2.16 16.35
C ALA A 299 16.65 1.46 14.98
N GLU A 300 15.52 1.34 14.27
CA GLU A 300 15.44 0.77 12.92
C GLU A 300 15.77 1.81 11.84
N GLY A 301 15.51 3.09 12.11
CA GLY A 301 15.79 4.21 11.21
C GLY A 301 16.40 5.43 11.91
N PRO A 302 17.72 5.43 12.25
CA PRO A 302 18.34 6.46 13.11
C PRO A 302 18.33 7.88 12.56
N GLY A 303 18.06 8.04 11.26
CA GLY A 303 17.94 9.31 10.54
C GLY A 303 16.50 9.72 10.24
N ASN A 304 15.49 9.11 10.88
CA ASN A 304 14.10 9.49 10.66
C ASN A 304 13.81 10.85 11.33
N PHE A 305 13.69 11.89 10.51
CA PHE A 305 13.34 13.24 10.92
C PHE A 305 12.10 13.30 11.81
N TYR A 306 11.00 12.64 11.41
CA TYR A 306 9.73 12.74 12.13
C TYR A 306 9.82 12.11 13.52
N LEU A 307 10.46 10.96 13.66
CA LEU A 307 10.67 10.33 14.98
C LEU A 307 11.54 11.21 15.89
N LEU A 308 12.60 11.83 15.36
CA LEU A 308 13.42 12.77 16.13
C LEU A 308 12.60 13.97 16.63
N MET A 309 11.75 14.53 15.77
CA MET A 309 10.90 15.66 16.13
C MET A 309 9.80 15.26 17.13
N ASP A 310 9.18 14.09 16.96
CA ASP A 310 8.16 13.59 17.89
C ASP A 310 8.74 13.31 19.28
N ILE A 311 9.96 12.76 19.35
CA ILE A 311 10.69 12.58 20.62
C ILE A 311 11.00 13.94 21.25
N ALA A 312 11.52 14.90 20.48
CA ALA A 312 11.84 16.23 20.97
C ALA A 312 10.60 16.97 21.50
N MET A 313 9.48 16.89 20.77
CA MET A 313 8.19 17.42 21.18
C MET A 313 7.72 16.81 22.50
N ALA A 314 7.69 15.47 22.57
CA ALA A 314 7.24 14.76 23.76
C ALA A 314 8.12 15.04 24.98
N LYS A 315 9.45 15.00 24.83
CA LYS A 315 10.40 15.35 25.90
C LYS A 315 10.26 16.80 26.35
N THR A 316 9.99 17.73 25.44
CA THR A 316 9.73 19.15 25.79
C THR A 316 8.49 19.29 26.67
N ILE A 317 7.41 18.56 26.37
CA ILE A 317 6.21 18.54 27.22
C ILE A 317 6.51 17.94 28.60
N LEU A 318 7.32 16.87 28.66
CA LEU A 318 7.69 16.20 29.91
C LEU A 318 8.57 17.05 30.85
N LEU A 319 9.11 18.18 30.39
CA LEU A 319 9.83 19.14 31.25
C LEU A 319 8.93 19.73 32.35
N HIS A 320 7.60 19.62 32.22
CA HIS A 320 6.67 19.92 33.30
C HIS A 320 6.91 19.05 34.54
N THR A 321 7.43 17.83 34.36
CA THR A 321 7.69 16.88 35.46
C THR A 321 9.13 16.93 35.99
N ASP A 322 10.10 17.23 35.12
CA ASP A 322 11.50 17.41 35.46
C ASP A 322 12.12 18.48 34.54
N SER A 323 12.30 19.68 35.06
CA SER A 323 12.88 20.82 34.35
C SER A 323 14.38 20.97 34.60
N SER A 324 15.07 19.89 34.98
CA SER A 324 16.53 19.93 35.15
C SER A 324 17.23 20.25 33.83
N GLN A 325 18.41 20.86 33.92
CA GLN A 325 19.19 21.20 32.74
C GLN A 325 19.49 19.95 31.87
N ALA A 326 19.69 18.79 32.50
CA ALA A 326 19.90 17.53 31.79
C ALA A 326 18.71 17.14 30.90
N CYS A 327 17.47 17.27 31.41
CA CYS A 327 16.26 16.97 30.62
C CYS A 327 16.05 17.99 29.49
N ILE A 328 16.33 19.27 29.75
CA ILE A 328 16.28 20.34 28.73
C ILE A 328 17.29 20.05 27.61
N ASP A 329 18.52 19.70 27.98
CA ASP A 329 19.59 19.38 27.03
C ASP A 329 19.27 18.12 26.22
N ASP A 330 18.66 17.11 26.83
CA ASP A 330 18.22 15.88 26.15
C ASP A 330 17.12 16.19 25.12
N ALA A 331 16.07 16.93 25.49
CA ALA A 331 15.02 17.35 24.55
C ALA A 331 15.59 18.18 23.39
N ARG A 332 16.52 19.10 23.69
CA ARG A 332 17.20 19.93 22.69
C ARG A 332 18.06 19.11 21.73
N MET A 333 18.77 18.09 22.23
CA MET A 333 19.59 17.21 21.40
C MET A 333 18.76 16.53 20.29
N TYR A 334 17.58 15.98 20.61
CA TYR A 334 16.71 15.37 19.60
C TYR A 334 16.21 16.41 18.58
N PHE A 335 15.83 17.60 19.05
CA PHE A 335 15.40 18.70 18.18
C PHE A 335 16.51 19.11 17.21
N GLU A 336 17.73 19.33 17.69
CA GLU A 336 18.88 19.73 16.85
C GLU A 336 19.25 18.65 15.84
N ARG A 337 19.19 17.36 16.24
CA ARG A 337 19.39 16.24 15.32
C ARG A 337 18.31 16.20 14.22
N GLY A 338 17.05 16.43 14.59
CA GLY A 338 15.96 16.53 13.62
C GLY A 338 16.18 17.71 12.66
N LEU A 339 16.47 18.89 13.19
CA LEU A 339 16.72 20.10 12.41
C LEU A 339 17.88 19.93 11.41
N ALA A 340 18.94 19.22 11.80
CA ALA A 340 20.08 18.94 10.92
C ALA A 340 19.73 18.03 9.72
N LEU A 341 18.64 17.26 9.80
CA LEU A 341 18.17 16.37 8.73
C LEU A 341 16.99 16.97 7.95
N ALA A 342 16.50 18.14 8.34
CA ALA A 342 15.26 18.70 7.83
C ALA A 342 15.42 19.19 6.39
N SER A 343 14.46 18.83 5.53
CA SER A 343 14.14 19.65 4.36
C SER A 343 13.15 20.76 4.72
N SER A 344 13.12 21.88 3.99
CA SER A 344 12.19 23.00 4.27
C SER A 344 10.74 22.54 4.40
N PHE A 345 10.30 21.64 3.50
CA PHE A 345 8.97 21.03 3.57
C PHE A 345 8.72 20.25 4.86
N GLN A 346 9.64 19.37 5.26
CA GLN A 346 9.48 18.59 6.49
C GLN A 346 9.43 19.50 7.71
N LEU A 347 10.24 20.57 7.70
CA LEU A 347 10.28 21.54 8.76
C LEU A 347 8.99 22.35 8.87
N GLU A 348 8.41 22.80 7.75
CA GLU A 348 7.08 23.43 7.72
C GLU A 348 5.99 22.52 8.30
N VAL A 349 6.03 21.22 7.94
CA VAL A 349 5.08 20.24 8.50
C VAL A 349 5.27 20.13 10.01
N SER A 350 6.50 20.00 10.49
CA SER A 350 6.81 19.86 11.91
C SER A 350 6.49 21.11 12.71
N ALA A 351 6.77 22.31 12.18
CA ALA A 351 6.49 23.58 12.81
C ALA A 351 5.02 23.73 13.20
N ARG A 352 4.09 23.23 12.36
CA ARG A 352 2.66 23.19 12.70
C ARG A 352 2.35 22.30 13.92
N GLY A 353 3.06 21.18 14.06
CA GLY A 353 2.95 20.31 15.23
C GLY A 353 3.44 20.99 16.51
N TRP A 354 4.59 21.66 16.43
CA TRP A 354 5.11 22.46 17.55
C TRP A 354 4.19 23.63 17.91
N GLN A 355 3.62 24.31 16.92
CA GLN A 355 2.65 25.38 17.15
C GLN A 355 1.40 24.84 17.83
N PHE A 356 0.88 23.70 17.38
CA PHE A 356 -0.25 23.03 18.03
C PHE A 356 0.05 22.72 19.50
N LEU A 357 1.27 22.24 19.82
CA LEU A 357 1.67 22.00 21.21
C LEU A 357 1.73 23.29 22.01
N PHE A 358 2.33 24.34 21.46
CA PHE A 358 2.41 25.65 22.11
C PHE A 358 1.02 26.21 22.44
N ASP A 359 0.10 26.17 21.48
CA ASP A 359 -1.27 26.64 21.64
C ASP A 359 -2.08 25.78 22.63
N SER A 360 -1.80 24.48 22.67
CA SER A 360 -2.52 23.52 23.52
C SER A 360 -1.95 23.41 24.92
N CYS A 361 -0.68 23.80 25.12
CA CYS A 361 0.01 23.67 26.39
C CYS A 361 -0.59 24.63 27.44
N PRO A 362 -0.87 24.17 28.67
CA PRO A 362 -1.32 25.05 29.74
C PRO A 362 -0.34 26.20 30.00
N GLN A 363 -0.88 27.39 30.28
CA GLN A 363 -0.07 28.62 30.44
C GLN A 363 0.78 28.63 31.72
N ASP A 364 0.37 27.86 32.73
CA ASP A 364 1.10 27.66 33.98
C ASP A 364 2.27 26.68 33.85
N TRP A 365 2.47 26.03 32.69
CA TRP A 365 3.64 25.20 32.40
C TRP A 365 4.78 26.08 31.85
N GLU A 366 5.25 27.04 32.66
CA GLU A 366 6.10 28.15 32.21
C GLU A 366 7.40 27.71 31.51
N VAL A 367 8.06 26.66 32.02
CA VAL A 367 9.28 26.11 31.40
C VAL A 367 8.96 25.51 30.04
N VAL A 368 7.91 24.70 29.94
CA VAL A 368 7.48 24.08 28.67
C VAL A 368 7.11 25.15 27.64
N GLN A 369 6.34 26.16 28.05
CA GLN A 369 5.96 27.31 27.21
C GLN A 369 7.17 28.06 26.64
N ARG A 370 8.20 28.27 27.47
CA ARG A 370 9.44 28.90 27.04
C ARG A 370 10.19 28.04 26.02
N GLU A 371 10.41 26.76 26.33
CA GLU A 371 11.15 25.88 25.45
C GLU A 371 10.42 25.67 24.11
N LEU A 372 9.10 25.48 24.10
CA LEU A 372 8.30 25.40 22.87
C LEU A 372 8.47 26.65 22.00
N ARG A 373 8.40 27.85 22.60
CA ARG A 373 8.61 29.12 21.90
C ARG A 373 10.02 29.22 21.30
N ASP A 374 11.03 28.83 22.06
CA ASP A 374 12.43 28.88 21.60
C ASP A 374 12.65 27.95 20.40
N ARG A 375 12.03 26.76 20.39
CA ARG A 375 12.13 25.81 19.26
C ARG A 375 11.36 26.29 18.05
N LEU A 376 10.18 26.88 18.24
CA LEU A 376 9.43 27.54 17.16
C LEU A 376 10.28 28.63 16.49
N GLN A 377 10.88 29.53 17.28
CA GLN A 377 11.75 30.57 16.76
C GLN A 377 12.98 29.99 16.03
N ALA A 378 13.57 28.91 16.55
CA ALA A 378 14.70 28.25 15.91
C ALA A 378 14.34 27.65 14.54
N MET A 379 13.15 27.05 14.40
CA MET A 379 12.67 26.54 13.10
C MET A 379 12.39 27.67 12.11
N GLU A 380 11.77 28.77 12.57
CA GLU A 380 11.55 29.96 11.73
C GLU A 380 12.87 30.53 11.21
N ASN A 381 13.85 30.72 12.09
CA ASN A 381 15.17 31.22 11.71
C ASN A 381 15.86 30.28 10.71
N TYR A 382 15.71 28.97 10.87
CA TYR A 382 16.25 27.99 9.94
C TYR A 382 15.59 28.12 8.56
N LEU A 383 14.26 28.18 8.48
CA LEU A 383 13.52 28.36 7.23
C LEU A 383 13.98 29.63 6.49
N GLU A 384 14.03 30.76 7.19
CA GLU A 384 14.50 32.04 6.64
C GLU A 384 15.95 31.98 6.12
N SER A 385 16.81 31.19 6.77
CA SER A 385 18.20 31.03 6.37
C SER A 385 18.38 30.14 5.13
N THR A 386 17.44 29.22 4.89
CA THR A 386 17.47 28.31 3.72
C THR A 386 16.82 28.91 2.48
N GLU A 387 16.00 29.95 2.63
CA GLU A 387 15.37 30.68 1.52
C GLU A 387 16.25 31.79 0.93
N LYS A 388 17.33 32.20 1.64
CA LYS A 388 18.32 33.19 1.19
C LYS A 388 19.51 32.52 0.53
#